data_AF-A0A4Q3RZT3-F1
#
_entry.id   AF-A0A4Q3RZT3-F1
#
_cell.length_a   1.000
_cell.length_b   1.000
_cell.length_c   1.000
_cell.angle_alpha   90.00
_cell.angle_beta   90.00
_cell.angle_gamma   90.00
#
_symmetry.space_group_name_H-M   'P 1'
#
loop_
_entity.id
_entity.type
_entity.pdbx_description
1 polymer ?
#
loop_
_entity_poly.entity_id
_entity_poly.type
_entity_poly.pdbx_seq_one_letter_code
_entity_poly.pdbx_strand_id
1 'polypeptide(L)'
;MSADPQLSRRLDFMKLDAAAIQVLRSLGPQLRHDLPDALESFYGQVRSFPETRRFFADDSRIASAKSRQETHWGLIASGDFGAPYENAVQAIG
;
A
#
# COMPACT_ATOMS: atom_id res chain seq x y z
N MET A 1 20.88 -11.88 -6.07
CA MET A 1 20.03 -11.58 -4.91
C MET A 1 18.78 -12.43 -5.05
N SER A 2 18.75 -13.57 -4.38
CA SER A 2 17.67 -14.55 -4.53
C SER A 2 16.43 -14.05 -3.78
N ALA A 3 15.28 -14.02 -4.45
CA ALA A 3 13.99 -13.75 -3.82
C ALA A 3 13.73 -14.77 -2.70
N ASP A 4 13.11 -14.35 -1.60
CA ASP A 4 12.69 -15.25 -0.53
C ASP A 4 11.75 -16.32 -1.13
N PRO A 5 12.07 -17.62 -0.98
CA PRO A 5 11.21 -18.71 -1.45
C PRO A 5 9.79 -18.70 -0.88
N GLN A 6 9.52 -18.04 0.25
CA GLN A 6 8.17 -17.84 0.77
C GLN A 6 7.42 -16.73 0.05
N LEU A 7 8.06 -15.60 -0.26
CA LEU A 7 7.40 -14.49 -0.95
C LEU A 7 7.01 -14.89 -2.37
N SER A 8 7.90 -15.56 -3.10
CA SER A 8 7.59 -16.07 -4.45
C SER A 8 6.34 -16.95 -4.44
N ARG A 9 6.23 -17.87 -3.48
CA ARG A 9 5.05 -18.74 -3.34
C ARG A 9 3.77 -17.96 -3.01
N ARG A 10 3.86 -16.90 -2.21
CA ARG A 10 2.70 -16.04 -1.90
C ARG A 10 2.26 -15.25 -3.12
N LEU A 11 3.19 -14.68 -3.89
CA LEU A 11 2.90 -13.98 -5.14
C LEU A 11 2.26 -14.91 -6.17
N ASP A 12 2.81 -16.11 -6.34
CA ASP A 12 2.24 -17.14 -7.22
C ASP A 12 0.82 -17.54 -6.79
N PHE A 13 0.60 -17.74 -5.48
CA PHE A 13 -0.74 -18.01 -4.93
C PHE A 13 -1.73 -16.87 -5.24
N MET A 14 -1.27 -15.61 -5.17
CA MET A 14 -2.07 -14.42 -5.52
C MET A 14 -2.16 -14.18 -7.03
N LYS A 15 -1.53 -15.02 -7.87
CA LYS A 15 -1.43 -14.88 -9.33
C LYS A 15 -0.75 -13.57 -9.76
N LEU A 16 0.19 -13.06 -8.96
CA LEU A 16 1.04 -11.93 -9.30
C LEU A 16 2.31 -12.40 -10.04
N ASP A 17 2.11 -12.98 -11.22
CA ASP A 17 3.21 -13.38 -12.11
C ASP A 17 3.90 -12.17 -12.75
N ALA A 18 4.94 -12.41 -13.56
CA ALA A 18 5.70 -11.35 -14.22
C ALA A 18 4.83 -10.43 -15.11
N ALA A 19 3.79 -10.97 -15.75
CA ALA A 19 2.89 -10.19 -16.59
C ALA A 19 1.98 -9.29 -15.74
N ALA A 20 1.41 -9.85 -14.66
CA ALA A 20 0.63 -9.09 -13.69
C ALA A 20 1.46 -7.96 -13.03
N ILE A 21 2.73 -8.24 -12.70
CA ILE A 21 3.67 -7.24 -12.17
C ILE A 21 3.93 -6.13 -13.20
N GLN A 22 4.08 -6.45 -14.48
CA GLN A 22 4.23 -5.42 -15.52
C GLN A 22 3.00 -4.54 -15.64
N VAL A 23 1.80 -5.13 -15.60
CA VAL A 23 0.54 -4.36 -15.59
C VAL A 23 0.50 -3.44 -14.37
N LEU A 24 0.82 -3.95 -13.18
CA LEU A 24 0.86 -3.16 -11.95
C LEU A 24 1.83 -1.96 -12.06
N ARG A 25 3.03 -2.19 -12.60
CA ARG A 25 4.02 -1.13 -12.86
C ARG A 25 3.51 -0.08 -13.84
N SER A 26 2.81 -0.50 -14.88
CA SER A 26 2.22 0.41 -15.87
C SER A 26 1.15 1.33 -15.28
N LEU A 27 0.42 0.85 -14.27
CA LEU A 27 -0.57 1.64 -13.52
C LEU A 27 0.08 2.57 -12.48
N GLY A 28 1.34 2.34 -12.12
CA GLY A 28 2.02 3.07 -11.05
C GLY A 28 2.01 4.59 -11.17
N PRO A 29 2.24 5.19 -12.35
CA PRO A 29 2.11 6.64 -12.53
C PRO A 29 0.69 7.16 -12.23
N GLN A 30 -0.34 6.46 -12.73
CA GLN A 30 -1.73 6.84 -12.50
C GLN A 30 -2.10 6.68 -11.02
N LEU A 31 -1.72 5.57 -10.39
CA LEU A 31 -1.92 5.36 -8.97
C LEU A 31 -1.28 6.47 -8.13
N ARG A 32 -0.04 6.88 -8.41
CA ARG A 32 0.61 7.98 -7.68
C ARG A 32 -0.09 9.33 -7.86
N HIS A 33 -0.72 9.55 -9.01
CA HIS A 33 -1.48 10.76 -9.29
C HIS A 33 -2.81 10.77 -8.51
N ASP A 34 -3.56 9.67 -8.55
CA ASP A 34 -4.94 9.62 -8.04
C ASP A 34 -5.04 9.28 -6.54
N LEU A 35 -4.02 8.62 -5.99
CA LEU A 35 -4.05 8.09 -4.62
C LEU A 35 -4.17 9.15 -3.52
N PRO A 36 -3.48 10.32 -3.57
CA PRO A 36 -3.60 11.33 -2.51
C PRO A 36 -5.04 11.82 -2.31
N ASP A 37 -5.79 11.98 -3.39
CA ASP A 37 -7.19 12.41 -3.37
C ASP A 37 -8.13 11.29 -2.89
N ALA A 38 -7.88 10.06 -3.34
CA ALA A 38 -8.63 8.88 -2.88
C ALA A 38 -8.47 8.68 -1.36
N LEU A 39 -7.24 8.83 -0.84
CA LEU A 39 -6.97 8.72 0.59
C LEU A 39 -7.56 9.90 1.37
N GLU A 40 -7.58 11.11 0.81
CA GLU A 40 -8.27 12.23 1.46
C GLU A 40 -9.76 11.94 1.63
N SER A 41 -10.42 11.46 0.57
CA SER A 41 -11.83 11.05 0.61
C SER A 41 -12.07 9.95 1.64
N PHE A 42 -11.23 8.90 1.64
CA PHE A 42 -11.32 7.80 2.60
C PHE A 42 -11.17 8.28 4.04
N TYR A 43 -10.16 9.09 4.35
CA TYR A 43 -9.98 9.57 5.73
C TYR A 43 -11.02 10.64 6.12
N GLY A 44 -11.62 11.35 5.16
CA GLY A 44 -12.83 12.16 5.38
C GLY A 44 -14.01 11.30 5.84
N GLN A 45 -14.22 10.15 5.21
CA GLN A 45 -15.21 9.16 5.65
C GLN A 45 -14.87 8.64 7.05
N VAL A 46 -13.63 8.22 7.31
CA VAL A 46 -13.21 7.70 8.63
C VAL A 46 -13.47 8.71 9.75
N ARG A 47 -13.27 10.01 9.51
CA ARG A 47 -13.56 11.09 10.47
C ARG A 47 -15.04 11.24 10.76
N SER A 48 -15.89 10.96 9.78
CA SER A 48 -17.34 11.19 9.87
C SER A 48 -18.08 10.12 10.67
N PHE A 49 -17.43 8.99 10.99
CA PHE A 49 -18.03 7.86 11.69
C PHE A 49 -17.30 7.61 13.03
N PRO A 50 -17.95 7.81 14.19
CA PRO A 50 -17.32 7.63 15.51
C PRO A 50 -16.68 6.25 15.72
N GLU A 51 -17.30 5.21 15.19
CA GLU A 51 -16.87 3.81 15.29
C GLU A 51 -15.51 3.57 14.64
N THR A 52 -15.16 4.35 13.62
CA THR A 52 -13.86 4.31 12.95
C THR A 52 -12.92 5.40 13.45
N ARG A 53 -13.44 6.61 13.76
CA ARG A 53 -12.63 7.72 14.28
C ARG A 53 -11.98 7.39 15.62
N ARG A 54 -12.62 6.56 16.45
CA ARG A 54 -12.09 6.10 17.76
C ARG A 54 -10.76 5.34 17.67
N PHE A 55 -10.39 4.80 16.52
CA PHE A 55 -9.10 4.13 16.33
C PHE A 55 -7.92 5.11 16.21
N PHE A 56 -8.21 6.40 16.08
CA PHE A 56 -7.21 7.46 15.99
C PHE A 56 -7.32 8.37 17.20
N ALA A 57 -6.18 8.69 17.84
CA ALA A 57 -6.18 9.62 18.97
C ALA A 57 -6.57 11.04 18.53
N ASP A 58 -6.05 11.48 17.39
CA ASP A 58 -6.21 12.82 16.86
C ASP A 58 -6.03 12.84 15.33
N ASP A 59 -6.25 14.00 14.73
CA ASP A 59 -6.15 14.19 13.28
C ASP A 59 -4.71 14.13 12.77
N SER A 60 -3.70 14.35 13.62
CA SER A 60 -2.29 14.17 13.24
C SER A 60 -1.97 12.68 13.02
N ARG A 61 -2.61 11.78 13.78
CA ARG A 61 -2.51 10.32 13.57
C ARG A 61 -3.15 9.89 12.27
N ILE A 62 -4.27 10.51 11.88
CA ILE A 62 -4.90 10.28 10.58
C ILE A 62 -3.97 10.75 9.45
N ALA A 63 -3.40 11.95 9.56
CA ALA A 63 -2.46 12.45 8.55
C ALA A 63 -1.20 11.57 8.43
N SER A 64 -0.66 11.10 9.56
CA SER A 64 0.46 10.15 9.56
C SER A 64 0.09 8.81 8.92
N ALA A 65 -1.10 8.29 9.21
CA ALA A 65 -1.61 7.06 8.60
C ALA A 65 -1.82 7.23 7.09
N LYS A 66 -2.32 8.38 6.62
CA LYS A 66 -2.41 8.74 5.20
C LYS A 66 -1.06 8.67 4.51
N SER A 67 -0.05 9.36 5.04
CA SER A 67 1.31 9.38 4.48
C SER A 67 1.94 7.99 4.41
N ARG A 68 1.72 7.14 5.44
CA ARG A 68 2.17 5.74 5.43
C ARG A 68 1.47 4.93 4.34
N GLN A 69 0.16 5.13 4.14
CA GLN A 69 -0.58 4.46 3.06
C GLN A 69 -0.11 4.90 1.68
N GLU A 70 0.17 6.20 1.46
CA GLU A 70 0.75 6.67 0.20
C GLU A 70 2.08 5.97 -0.11
N THR A 71 2.95 5.89 0.90
CA THR A 71 4.24 5.18 0.78
C THR A 71 4.02 3.69 0.49
N HIS A 72 3.10 3.04 1.21
CA HIS A 72 2.78 1.62 1.05
C HIS A 72 2.29 1.30 -0.37
N TRP A 73 1.32 2.04 -0.87
CA TRP A 73 0.81 1.88 -2.22
C TRP A 73 1.84 2.22 -3.28
N GLY A 74 2.73 3.19 -3.03
CA GLY A 74 3.88 3.47 -3.89
C GLY A 74 4.81 2.24 -4.04
N LEU A 75 5.06 1.52 -2.94
CA LEU A 75 5.84 0.29 -2.96
C LEU A 75 5.12 -0.84 -3.71
N ILE A 76 3.81 -1.04 -3.49
CA ILE A 76 3.01 -2.01 -4.26
C ILE A 76 3.08 -1.69 -5.75
N ALA A 77 2.81 -0.44 -6.12
CA ALA A 77 2.78 0.03 -7.50
C ALA A 77 4.15 0.00 -8.20
N SER A 78 5.26 -0.03 -7.44
CA SER A 78 6.60 -0.26 -8.01
C SER A 78 6.76 -1.66 -8.62
N GLY A 79 5.94 -2.62 -8.18
CA GLY A 79 6.07 -4.03 -8.53
C GLY A 79 7.45 -4.61 -8.17
N ASP A 80 8.22 -3.95 -7.30
CA ASP A 80 9.49 -4.45 -6.77
C ASP A 80 9.24 -5.25 -5.50
N PHE A 81 8.75 -6.47 -5.69
CA PHE A 81 8.50 -7.43 -4.60
C PHE A 81 9.78 -8.17 -4.21
N GLY A 82 10.91 -7.48 -4.10
CA GLY A 82 12.16 -8.02 -3.56
C GLY A 82 12.23 -7.93 -2.02
N ALA A 83 13.40 -8.23 -1.46
CA ALA A 83 13.67 -8.08 -0.01
C ALA A 83 13.26 -6.72 0.61
N PRO A 84 13.29 -5.57 -0.11
CA PRO A 84 12.76 -4.31 0.41
C PRO A 84 11.25 -4.33 0.69
N TYR A 85 10.46 -5.09 -0.06
CA TYR A 85 9.00 -5.19 0.10
C TYR A 85 8.61 -5.94 1.38
N GLU A 86 9.30 -7.03 1.71
CA GLU A 86 9.02 -7.82 2.93
C GLU A 86 9.21 -7.00 4.19
N ASN A 87 10.32 -6.27 4.26
CA ASN A 87 10.63 -5.38 5.38
C ASN A 87 9.60 -4.25 5.50
N ALA A 88 9.14 -3.70 4.37
CA ALA A 88 8.13 -2.64 4.37
C ALA A 88 6.74 -3.15 4.77
N VAL A 89 6.32 -4.34 4.32
CA VAL A 89 5.02 -4.93 4.67
C VAL A 89 4.97 -5.30 6.15
N GLN A 90 6.06 -5.83 6.73
CA GLN A 90 6.14 -6.09 8.17
C GLN A 90 6.07 -4.82 9.03
N ALA A 91 6.58 -3.70 8.53
CA ALA A 91 6.59 -2.44 9.27
C ALA A 91 5.24 -1.68 9.23
N ILE A 92 4.39 -1.96 8.24
CA ILE A 92 3.13 -1.24 7.99
C ILE A 92 1.91 -2.04 8.46
N GLY A 93 2.01 -3.38 8.51
CA GLY A 93 0.93 -4.30 8.90
C GLY A 93 0.33 -4.05 10.28
#